data_AF-A0A1Y2CV83-F1
#
_entry.id   AF-A0A1Y2CV83-F1
#
_cell.length_a   1.000
_cell.length_b   1.000
_cell.length_c   1.000
_cell.angle_alpha   90.00
_cell.angle_beta   90.00
_cell.angle_gamma   90.00
#
_symmetry.space_group_name_H-M   'P 1'
#
loop_
_entity.id
_entity.type
_entity.pdbx_description
1 polymer ?
#
loop_
_entity_poly.entity_id
_entity_poly.type
_entity_poly.pdbx_seq_one_letter_code
_entity_poly.pdbx_strand_id
1 'polypeptide(L)'
;MSVPLEKYKAIKRKLREENEFLASKLWKFKTRILQLEKERDVLAFKVRKAINPAADPDCISDSDDSISAATVTSTPIAPTSNVPSIKKEGKDGKEGKESRKRRPVVSKTIRIQKYDMDDSGRPILPLTTGVMTIVALGEVVFDRPAYHTERYIYPVGFKSVRSFMSILDPEKVVNYTCEVQDGGDAPKFVVTPEDCPDKAISAISLTGAWSPFFKGTFSSSTT
;
A
#
# COMPACT_ATOMS: atom_id res chain seq x y z
N MET A 1 -11.20 23.85 -49.11
CA MET A 1 -11.90 24.93 -48.37
C MET A 1 -10.99 25.40 -47.24
N SER A 2 -10.36 26.57 -47.42
CA SER A 2 -9.46 27.17 -46.43
C SER A 2 -10.27 27.69 -45.26
N VAL A 3 -10.00 27.24 -44.03
CA VAL A 3 -10.62 27.81 -42.83
C VAL A 3 -10.15 29.27 -42.73
N PRO A 4 -11.06 30.26 -42.72
CA PRO A 4 -10.69 31.66 -42.68
C PRO A 4 -9.77 31.94 -41.47
N LEU A 5 -8.65 32.63 -41.69
CA LEU A 5 -7.61 32.92 -40.70
C LEU A 5 -8.17 33.49 -39.38
N GLU A 6 -9.27 34.24 -39.46
CA GLU A 6 -9.97 34.79 -38.29
C GLU A 6 -10.65 33.74 -37.42
N LYS A 7 -11.21 32.68 -38.00
CA LYS A 7 -11.77 31.56 -37.21
C LYS A 7 -10.67 30.84 -36.44
N TYR A 8 -9.50 30.66 -37.05
CA TYR A 8 -8.34 30.05 -36.37
C TYR A 8 -7.82 30.92 -35.22
N LYS A 9 -7.70 32.24 -35.41
CA LYS A 9 -7.33 33.18 -34.33
C LYS A 9 -8.33 33.14 -33.17
N ALA A 10 -9.63 33.10 -33.47
CA ALA A 10 -10.69 33.02 -32.46
C ALA A 10 -10.62 31.72 -31.63
N ILE A 11 -10.41 30.57 -32.28
CA ILE A 11 -10.25 29.27 -31.61
C ILE A 11 -8.98 29.25 -30.75
N LYS A 12 -7.86 29.74 -31.27
CA LYS A 12 -6.59 29.82 -30.53
C LYS A 12 -6.69 30.69 -29.28
N ARG A 13 -7.48 31.77 -29.34
CA ARG A 13 -7.77 32.63 -28.18
C ARG A 13 -8.60 31.89 -27.14
N LYS A 14 -9.69 31.22 -27.54
CA LYS A 14 -10.53 30.41 -26.63
C LYS A 14 -9.71 29.33 -25.91
N LEU A 15 -8.89 28.59 -26.65
CA LEU A 15 -8.01 27.56 -26.07
C LEU A 15 -7.02 28.15 -25.06
N ARG A 16 -6.53 29.37 -25.31
CA ARG A 16 -5.63 30.06 -24.37
C ARG A 16 -6.37 30.44 -23.09
N GLU A 17 -7.57 31.00 -23.20
CA GLU A 17 -8.41 31.39 -22.07
C GLU A 17 -8.81 30.18 -21.23
N GLU A 18 -9.22 29.08 -21.86
CA GLU A 18 -9.55 27.82 -21.16
C GLU A 18 -8.34 27.22 -20.45
N ASN A 19 -7.16 27.20 -21.10
CA ASN A 19 -5.93 26.73 -20.48
C ASN A 19 -5.51 27.58 -19.29
N GLU A 20 -5.65 28.91 -19.37
CA GLU A 20 -5.36 29.83 -18.27
C GLU A 20 -6.36 29.64 -17.12
N PHE A 21 -7.64 29.46 -17.42
CA PHE A 21 -8.67 29.14 -16.43
C PHE A 21 -8.39 27.81 -15.71
N LEU A 22 -8.06 26.76 -16.45
CA LEU A 22 -7.70 25.45 -15.89
C LEU A 22 -6.44 25.53 -15.04
N ALA A 23 -5.40 26.24 -15.50
CA ALA A 23 -4.19 26.47 -14.73
C ALA A 23 -4.49 27.19 -13.41
N SER A 24 -5.34 28.22 -13.43
CA SER A 24 -5.79 28.93 -12.21
C SER A 24 -6.55 28.00 -11.26
N LYS A 25 -7.43 27.15 -11.79
CA LYS A 25 -8.23 26.20 -10.99
C LYS A 25 -7.34 25.11 -10.37
N LEU A 26 -6.39 24.57 -11.13
CA LEU A 26 -5.39 23.63 -10.65
C LEU A 26 -4.52 24.27 -9.56
N TRP A 27 -4.10 25.51 -9.75
CA TRP A 27 -3.33 26.23 -8.73
C TRP A 27 -4.11 26.37 -7.43
N LYS A 28 -5.39 26.77 -7.49
CA LYS A 28 -6.26 26.86 -6.30
C LYS A 28 -6.39 25.52 -5.59
N PHE A 29 -6.62 24.43 -6.34
CA PHE A 29 -6.72 23.10 -5.76
C PHE A 29 -5.40 22.63 -5.15
N LYS A 30 -4.27 22.82 -5.84
CA LYS A 30 -2.93 22.48 -5.35
C LYS A 30 -2.60 23.23 -4.06
N THR A 31 -2.89 24.53 -4.02
CA THR A 31 -2.72 25.35 -2.81
C THR A 31 -3.61 24.88 -1.67
N ARG A 32 -4.87 24.49 -1.95
CA ARG A 32 -5.77 23.94 -0.92
C ARG A 32 -5.27 22.60 -0.38
N ILE A 33 -4.73 21.73 -1.23
CA ILE A 33 -4.11 20.46 -0.82
C ILE A 33 -2.95 20.75 0.14
N LEU A 34 -2.02 21.64 -0.22
CA LEU A 34 -0.89 22.01 0.65
C LEU A 34 -1.34 22.58 2.00
N GLN A 35 -2.41 23.39 1.98
CA GLN A 35 -2.98 23.93 3.21
C GLN A 35 -3.57 22.84 4.10
N LEU A 36 -4.30 21.89 3.52
CA LEU A 36 -4.88 20.76 4.25
C LEU A 36 -3.80 19.82 4.80
N GLU A 37 -2.68 19.63 4.08
CA GLU A 37 -1.53 18.86 4.56
C GLU A 37 -0.89 19.54 5.78
N LYS A 38 -0.71 20.87 5.74
CA LYS A 38 -0.22 21.63 6.90
C LYS A 38 -1.16 21.52 8.10
N GLU A 39 -2.47 21.64 7.88
CA GLU A 39 -3.49 21.48 8.93
C GLU A 39 -3.45 20.06 9.53
N ARG A 40 -3.34 19.03 8.68
CA ARG A 40 -3.20 17.62 9.09
C ARG A 40 -1.97 17.43 9.97
N ASP A 41 -0.82 17.98 9.60
CA ASP A 41 0.44 17.79 10.33
C ASP A 41 0.40 18.48 11.70
N VAL A 42 -0.19 19.68 11.78
CA VAL A 42 -0.43 20.36 13.05
C VAL A 42 -1.37 19.56 13.96
N LEU A 43 -2.44 18.99 13.40
CA LEU A 43 -3.36 18.15 14.16
C LEU A 43 -2.69 16.85 14.62
N ALA A 44 -1.89 16.22 13.76
CA ALA A 44 -1.13 15.03 14.09
C ALA A 44 -0.14 15.30 15.24
N PHE A 45 0.54 16.45 15.21
CA PHE A 45 1.41 16.90 16.30
C PHE A 45 0.63 17.10 17.61
N LYS A 46 -0.51 17.80 17.57
CA LYS A 46 -1.37 18.01 18.76
C LYS A 46 -1.86 16.69 19.34
N VAL A 47 -2.28 15.74 18.49
CA VAL A 47 -2.70 14.40 18.89
C VAL A 47 -1.54 13.64 19.54
N ARG A 48 -0.34 13.68 18.94
CA ARG A 48 0.86 13.04 19.52
C ARG A 48 1.19 13.61 20.91
N LYS A 49 1.15 14.95 21.05
CA LYS A 49 1.38 15.64 22.33
C LYS A 49 0.34 15.29 23.39
N ALA A 50 -0.94 15.17 23.02
CA ALA A 50 -2.01 14.79 23.94
C ALA A 50 -1.91 13.32 24.38
N ILE A 51 -1.43 12.43 23.50
CA ILE A 51 -1.22 11.00 23.82
C ILE A 51 0.01 10.78 24.71
N ASN A 52 1.07 11.58 24.53
CA ASN A 52 2.32 11.47 25.29
C ASN A 52 2.80 12.86 25.78
N PRO A 53 2.28 13.35 26.91
CA PRO A 53 2.62 14.69 27.41
C PRO A 53 4.03 14.82 28.01
N ALA A 54 4.73 13.69 28.23
CA ALA A 54 6.03 13.62 28.92
C ALA A 54 7.23 13.29 28.00
N ALA A 55 7.08 13.43 26.68
CA ALA A 55 8.24 13.32 25.78
C ALA A 55 8.93 14.69 25.69
N ASP A 56 10.06 14.83 26.38
CA ASP A 56 10.98 15.95 26.22
C ASP A 56 11.45 16.06 24.76
N PRO A 57 11.71 17.27 24.25
CA PRO A 57 11.95 17.53 22.82
C PRO A 57 13.33 17.10 22.30
N ASP A 58 14.27 16.68 23.14
CA ASP A 58 15.64 16.35 22.74
C ASP A 58 15.95 14.85 22.84
N CYS A 59 15.46 14.08 21.88
CA CYS A 59 16.12 12.83 21.48
C CYS A 59 15.97 12.63 19.97
N ILE A 60 16.98 13.12 19.26
CA ILE A 60 17.30 12.71 17.89
C ILE A 60 17.77 11.27 18.00
N SER A 61 16.94 10.32 17.55
CA SER A 61 17.41 9.02 17.13
C SER A 61 17.03 8.83 15.66
N ASP A 62 17.89 9.35 14.79
CA ASP A 62 17.93 8.91 13.40
C ASP A 62 18.44 7.47 13.37
N SER A 63 17.57 6.56 12.93
CA SER A 63 17.92 5.31 12.26
C SER A 63 16.67 4.85 11.51
N ASP A 64 16.75 4.97 10.18
CA ASP A 64 15.87 4.53 9.09
C ASP A 64 15.19 3.15 9.33
N ASP A 65 14.06 2.78 8.72
CA ASP A 65 13.75 2.91 7.30
C ASP A 65 12.24 2.66 7.02
N SER A 66 11.60 3.49 6.20
CA SER A 66 10.58 3.08 5.19
C SER A 66 9.91 4.29 4.53
N ILE A 67 10.37 4.57 3.31
CA ILE A 67 9.85 5.61 2.41
C ILE A 67 8.81 4.99 1.46
N SER A 68 7.70 5.70 1.24
CA SER A 68 6.77 5.50 0.12
C SER A 68 7.16 6.33 -1.11
N ALA A 69 7.19 5.67 -2.27
CA ALA A 69 7.21 6.12 -3.69
C ALA A 69 6.73 7.56 -4.01
N ALA A 70 7.17 8.30 -5.04
CA ALA A 70 8.11 8.12 -6.16
C ALA A 70 8.36 9.52 -6.83
N THR A 71 9.48 9.72 -7.54
CA THR A 71 9.60 10.29 -8.92
C THR A 71 11.07 10.43 -9.34
N VAL A 72 11.37 9.95 -10.55
CA VAL A 72 12.64 9.90 -11.31
C VAL A 72 13.31 11.26 -11.56
N THR A 73 14.66 11.31 -11.59
CA THR A 73 15.52 11.88 -12.68
C THR A 73 17.04 11.58 -12.43
N SER A 74 17.62 10.77 -13.32
CA SER A 74 18.99 10.73 -13.92
C SER A 74 20.31 11.00 -13.16
N THR A 75 21.12 9.91 -12.99
CA THR A 75 22.58 9.71 -13.31
C THR A 75 23.70 10.57 -12.65
N PRO A 76 25.01 10.17 -12.70
CA PRO A 76 25.63 8.86 -12.40
C PRO A 76 27.00 8.98 -11.65
N ILE A 77 27.34 8.17 -10.63
CA ILE A 77 28.76 8.00 -10.19
C ILE A 77 29.02 6.59 -9.63
N ALA A 78 30.03 5.93 -10.18
CA ALA A 78 30.87 4.90 -9.55
C ALA A 78 32.33 5.39 -9.66
N PRO A 79 33.37 4.74 -9.09
CA PRO A 79 33.46 3.76 -8.00
C PRO A 79 34.48 4.19 -6.91
N THR A 80 34.57 3.46 -5.78
CA THR A 80 35.79 3.10 -4.98
C THR A 80 35.31 2.66 -3.59
N SER A 81 35.47 1.41 -3.15
CA SER A 81 36.65 0.61 -2.77
C SER A 81 36.84 0.52 -1.24
N ASN A 82 37.04 -0.74 -0.80
CA ASN A 82 37.85 -1.16 0.35
C ASN A 82 37.30 -1.11 1.80
N VAL A 83 36.77 -2.26 2.23
CA VAL A 83 37.25 -3.15 3.35
C VAL A 83 38.51 -2.60 4.07
N PRO A 84 38.63 -2.58 5.43
CA PRO A 84 38.84 -3.83 6.19
C PRO A 84 38.53 -3.91 7.71
N SER A 85 38.40 -5.18 8.16
CA SER A 85 39.01 -5.80 9.37
C SER A 85 38.44 -5.65 10.80
N ILE A 86 37.85 -6.77 11.23
CA ILE A 86 38.03 -7.59 12.47
C ILE A 86 39.01 -7.08 13.55
N LYS A 87 38.54 -7.08 14.83
CA LYS A 87 39.12 -7.54 16.13
C LYS A 87 38.43 -6.75 17.27
N LYS A 88 38.20 -7.17 18.52
CA LYS A 88 38.31 -8.40 19.32
C LYS A 88 37.61 -8.14 20.69
N GLU A 89 37.05 -9.20 21.30
CA GLU A 89 36.93 -9.56 22.74
C GLU A 89 36.72 -8.52 23.87
N GLY A 90 35.74 -8.77 24.76
CA GLY A 90 35.64 -8.11 26.08
C GLY A 90 34.37 -8.35 26.93
N LYS A 91 34.29 -9.53 27.58
CA LYS A 91 33.86 -9.87 28.97
C LYS A 91 32.77 -9.08 29.78
N ASP A 92 31.83 -9.87 30.33
CA ASP A 92 31.02 -9.81 31.58
C ASP A 92 30.33 -8.51 32.07
N GLY A 93 29.01 -8.63 32.34
CA GLY A 93 28.24 -7.70 33.19
C GLY A 93 26.72 -7.85 33.07
N LYS A 94 26.08 -8.50 34.06
CA LYS A 94 24.62 -8.54 34.28
C LYS A 94 24.09 -7.14 34.65
N GLU A 95 23.01 -6.69 34.02
CA GLU A 95 21.85 -6.05 34.71
C GLU A 95 20.64 -5.88 33.77
N GLY A 96 19.44 -5.95 34.35
CA GLY A 96 18.20 -6.37 33.72
C GLY A 96 17.66 -5.49 32.57
N LYS A 97 17.32 -6.14 31.45
CA LYS A 97 16.51 -5.54 30.38
C LYS A 97 15.03 -5.50 30.77
N GLU A 98 14.63 -4.33 31.23
CA GLU A 98 13.43 -3.58 30.83
C GLU A 98 12.30 -4.41 30.21
N SER A 99 11.33 -4.81 31.03
CA SER A 99 10.00 -5.20 30.53
C SER A 99 9.27 -3.92 30.10
N ARG A 100 9.40 -3.55 28.83
CA ARG A 100 8.56 -2.51 28.20
C ARG A 100 7.11 -2.94 28.35
N LYS A 101 6.42 -2.37 29.35
CA LYS A 101 4.99 -2.56 29.56
C LYS A 101 4.29 -2.23 28.25
N ARG A 102 3.73 -3.25 27.61
CA ARG A 102 2.94 -3.11 26.38
C ARG A 102 1.82 -2.11 26.69
N ARG A 103 1.81 -0.99 25.97
CA ARG A 103 0.74 0.00 26.10
C ARG A 103 -0.58 -0.71 25.83
N PRO A 104 -1.61 -0.54 26.67
CA PRO A 104 -2.90 -1.17 26.42
C PRO A 104 -3.41 -0.69 25.08
N VAL A 105 -3.73 -1.64 24.19
CA VAL A 105 -4.36 -1.34 22.91
C VAL A 105 -5.72 -0.73 23.24
N VAL A 106 -5.82 0.60 23.20
CA VAL A 106 -7.11 1.30 23.31
C VAL A 106 -7.92 0.84 22.11
N SER A 107 -8.87 -0.06 22.35
CA SER A 107 -9.73 -0.62 21.32
C SER A 107 -10.59 0.51 20.76
N LYS A 108 -10.20 1.04 19.59
CA LYS A 108 -11.10 1.88 18.80
C LYS A 108 -12.32 1.03 18.49
N THR A 109 -13.51 1.53 18.79
CA THR A 109 -14.77 0.87 18.42
C THR A 109 -14.82 0.73 16.89
N ILE A 110 -14.60 -0.47 16.38
CA ILE A 110 -14.67 -0.78 14.95
C ILE A 110 -16.15 -0.89 14.58
N ARG A 111 -16.59 -0.13 13.57
CA ARG A 111 -17.92 -0.30 12.96
C ARG A 111 -17.87 -1.54 12.07
N ILE A 112 -18.44 -2.64 12.55
CA ILE A 112 -18.52 -3.91 11.80
C ILE A 112 -19.70 -3.83 10.83
N GLN A 113 -19.48 -4.11 9.55
CA GLN A 113 -20.57 -4.26 8.59
C GLN A 113 -21.38 -5.52 8.94
N LYS A 114 -22.71 -5.39 8.96
CA LYS A 114 -23.60 -6.53 9.15
C LYS A 114 -23.59 -7.41 7.89
N TYR A 115 -23.57 -8.72 8.08
CA TYR A 115 -23.66 -9.71 7.02
C TYR A 115 -24.59 -10.85 7.47
N ASP A 116 -25.15 -11.57 6.51
CA ASP A 116 -26.05 -12.69 6.78
C ASP A 116 -25.28 -13.96 7.14
N MET A 117 -25.86 -14.77 8.02
CA MET A 117 -25.29 -16.03 8.50
C MET A 117 -26.24 -17.18 8.16
N ASP A 118 -25.67 -18.37 7.96
CA ASP A 118 -26.41 -19.62 7.85
C ASP A 118 -26.96 -20.06 9.22
N ASP A 119 -27.79 -21.10 9.24
CA ASP A 119 -28.36 -21.66 10.47
C ASP A 119 -27.29 -22.20 11.45
N SER A 120 -26.06 -22.42 10.96
CA SER A 120 -24.90 -22.84 11.75
C SER A 120 -24.09 -21.66 12.30
N GLY A 121 -24.52 -20.42 12.07
CA GLY A 121 -23.83 -19.21 12.51
C GLY A 121 -22.58 -18.86 11.70
N ARG A 122 -22.39 -19.46 10.52
CA ARG A 122 -21.29 -19.14 9.60
C ARG A 122 -21.76 -18.10 8.58
N PRO A 123 -20.89 -17.18 8.14
CA PRO A 123 -21.24 -16.24 7.09
C PRO A 123 -21.62 -16.96 5.80
N ILE A 124 -22.68 -16.48 5.14
CA ILE A 124 -23.06 -16.95 3.82
C ILE A 124 -22.06 -16.37 2.81
N LEU A 125 -21.39 -17.25 2.06
CA LEU A 125 -20.44 -16.88 1.01
C LEU A 125 -21.04 -17.20 -0.37
N PRO A 126 -20.67 -16.43 -1.42
CA PRO A 126 -19.72 -15.32 -1.43
C PRO A 126 -20.25 -14.03 -0.79
N LEU A 127 -19.39 -13.31 -0.05
CA LEU A 127 -19.74 -12.06 0.65
C LEU A 127 -19.12 -10.85 -0.05
N THR A 128 -19.96 -9.98 -0.61
CA THR A 128 -19.52 -8.76 -1.29
C THR A 128 -19.35 -7.59 -0.31
N THR A 129 -18.14 -7.06 -0.25
CA THR A 129 -17.74 -5.92 0.61
C THR A 129 -17.14 -4.81 -0.25
N GLY A 130 -17.97 -3.88 -0.70
CA GLY A 130 -17.55 -2.77 -1.56
C GLY A 130 -17.11 -3.26 -2.95
N VAL A 131 -15.83 -3.10 -3.27
CA VAL A 131 -15.22 -3.49 -4.57
C VAL A 131 -14.59 -4.89 -4.56
N MET A 132 -14.77 -5.64 -3.48
CA MET A 132 -14.18 -6.97 -3.31
C MET A 132 -15.25 -7.96 -2.85
N THR A 133 -15.17 -9.18 -3.35
CA THR A 133 -16.04 -10.28 -2.97
C THR A 133 -15.22 -11.37 -2.30
N ILE A 134 -15.55 -11.73 -1.08
CA ILE A 134 -14.91 -12.82 -0.35
C ILE A 134 -15.57 -14.13 -0.80
N VAL A 135 -14.77 -15.05 -1.34
CA VAL A 135 -15.22 -16.34 -1.85
C VAL A 135 -15.00 -17.44 -0.81
N ALA A 136 -13.90 -17.38 -0.06
CA ALA A 136 -13.59 -18.32 1.01
C ALA A 136 -12.85 -17.60 2.15
N LEU A 137 -13.17 -17.92 3.40
CA LEU A 137 -12.51 -17.33 4.58
C LEU A 137 -11.19 -18.01 4.95
N GLY A 138 -10.99 -19.25 4.53
CA GLY A 138 -9.82 -20.04 4.91
C GLY A 138 -9.81 -20.46 6.38
N GLU A 139 -8.67 -21.00 6.80
CA GLU A 139 -8.41 -21.49 8.16
C GLU A 139 -7.30 -20.68 8.83
N VAL A 140 -7.53 -20.29 10.09
CA VAL A 140 -6.58 -19.48 10.85
C VAL A 140 -5.44 -20.37 11.36
N VAL A 141 -4.23 -20.05 10.94
CA VAL A 141 -3.00 -20.69 11.39
C VAL A 141 -2.52 -19.98 12.67
N PHE A 142 -2.62 -20.67 13.81
CA PHE A 142 -2.30 -20.12 15.14
C PHE A 142 -0.94 -20.58 15.70
N ASP A 143 -0.38 -21.65 15.14
CA ASP A 143 0.87 -22.27 15.56
C ASP A 143 2.11 -21.57 14.97
N ARG A 144 1.96 -20.84 13.86
CA ARG A 144 3.05 -20.17 13.14
C ARG A 144 2.96 -18.63 13.26
N PRO A 145 3.98 -17.95 13.81
CA PRO A 145 3.91 -16.51 14.08
C PRO A 145 3.89 -15.64 12.82
N ALA A 146 4.38 -16.11 11.67
CA ALA A 146 4.38 -15.34 10.44
C ALA A 146 2.99 -15.22 9.77
N TYR A 147 2.01 -16.03 10.18
CA TYR A 147 0.64 -16.01 9.65
C TYR A 147 -0.25 -14.94 10.29
N HIS A 148 0.31 -14.11 11.16
CA HIS A 148 -0.38 -12.96 11.71
C HIS A 148 0.58 -11.83 12.08
N THR A 149 0.01 -10.66 12.26
CA THR A 149 0.65 -9.48 12.83
C THR A 149 -0.23 -8.97 13.97
N GLU A 150 0.18 -7.91 14.64
CA GLU A 150 -0.67 -7.24 15.63
C GLU A 150 -2.02 -6.77 15.02
N ARG A 151 -2.09 -6.54 13.70
CA ARG A 151 -3.25 -5.94 13.03
C ARG A 151 -4.01 -6.87 12.09
N TYR A 152 -3.38 -7.95 11.63
CA TYR A 152 -3.90 -8.79 10.55
C TYR A 152 -3.64 -10.25 10.84
N ILE A 153 -4.55 -11.11 10.41
CA ILE A 153 -4.36 -12.56 10.30
C ILE A 153 -4.37 -12.94 8.83
N TYR A 154 -3.65 -14.00 8.45
CA TYR A 154 -3.54 -14.48 7.09
C TYR A 154 -4.02 -15.94 7.03
N PRO A 155 -5.35 -16.19 6.94
CA PRO A 155 -5.88 -17.55 6.95
C PRO A 155 -5.48 -18.31 5.68
N VAL A 156 -5.03 -19.55 5.81
CA VAL A 156 -4.72 -20.41 4.66
C VAL A 156 -6.01 -20.80 3.95
N GLY A 157 -6.03 -20.68 2.62
CA GLY A 157 -7.23 -20.91 1.80
C GLY A 157 -8.19 -19.72 1.76
N PHE A 158 -7.84 -18.58 2.38
CA PHE A 158 -8.59 -17.34 2.16
C PHE A 158 -8.57 -17.00 0.67
N LYS A 159 -9.75 -16.71 0.11
CA LYS A 159 -9.94 -16.38 -1.30
C LYS A 159 -10.86 -15.18 -1.44
N SER A 160 -10.40 -14.16 -2.15
CA SER A 160 -11.22 -13.02 -2.52
C SER A 160 -11.07 -12.67 -4.00
N VAL A 161 -12.05 -11.97 -4.53
CA VAL A 161 -12.08 -11.49 -5.90
C VAL A 161 -12.20 -9.98 -5.87
N ARG A 162 -11.29 -9.29 -6.56
CA ARG A 162 -11.29 -7.84 -6.71
C ARG A 162 -11.32 -7.48 -8.18
N SER A 163 -12.28 -6.66 -8.58
CA SER A 163 -12.31 -6.12 -9.95
C SER A 163 -11.30 -4.98 -10.08
N PHE A 164 -10.45 -5.03 -11.11
CA PHE A 164 -9.44 -4.01 -11.40
C PHE A 164 -9.12 -3.97 -12.90
N MET A 165 -8.36 -2.97 -13.36
CA MET A 165 -8.01 -2.86 -14.78
C MET A 165 -7.21 -4.09 -15.25
N SER A 166 -7.49 -4.57 -16.46
CA SER A 166 -6.73 -5.65 -17.09
C SER A 166 -5.31 -5.20 -17.39
N ILE A 167 -4.36 -6.13 -17.22
CA ILE A 167 -2.97 -5.93 -17.65
C ILE A 167 -2.75 -6.13 -19.15
N LEU A 168 -3.71 -6.75 -19.84
CA LEU A 168 -3.65 -6.95 -21.29
C LEU A 168 -4.35 -5.80 -22.02
N ASP A 169 -5.47 -5.32 -21.50
CA ASP A 169 -6.31 -4.31 -22.11
C ASP A 169 -6.74 -3.25 -21.06
N PRO A 170 -6.07 -2.08 -21.01
CA PRO A 170 -6.36 -1.05 -20.02
C PRO A 170 -7.79 -0.49 -20.06
N GLU A 171 -8.53 -0.70 -21.16
CA GLU A 171 -9.93 -0.27 -21.27
C GLU A 171 -10.90 -1.26 -20.62
N LYS A 172 -10.43 -2.47 -20.29
CA LYS A 172 -11.23 -3.52 -19.65
C LYS A 172 -10.96 -3.60 -18.16
N VAL A 173 -12.03 -3.86 -17.42
CA VAL A 173 -11.97 -4.27 -16.01
C VAL A 173 -12.17 -5.78 -15.96
N VAL A 174 -11.29 -6.47 -15.27
CA VAL A 174 -11.31 -7.94 -15.09
C VAL A 174 -11.23 -8.26 -13.61
N ASN A 175 -11.57 -9.50 -13.25
CA ASN A 175 -11.47 -9.94 -11.88
C ASN A 175 -10.07 -10.48 -11.57
N TYR A 176 -9.57 -10.14 -10.39
CA TYR A 176 -8.34 -10.68 -9.83
C TYR A 176 -8.69 -11.56 -8.64
N THR A 177 -8.35 -12.83 -8.73
CA THR A 177 -8.49 -13.78 -7.63
C THR A 177 -7.26 -13.66 -6.72
N CYS A 178 -7.48 -13.27 -5.47
CA CYS A 178 -6.46 -13.18 -4.43
C CYS A 178 -6.58 -14.37 -3.49
N GLU A 179 -5.48 -15.08 -3.27
CA GLU A 179 -5.43 -16.26 -2.42
C GLU A 179 -4.29 -16.15 -1.40
N VAL A 180 -4.55 -16.68 -0.21
CA VAL A 180 -3.50 -16.97 0.78
C VAL A 180 -3.27 -18.48 0.77
N GLN A 181 -2.10 -18.90 0.31
CA GLN A 181 -1.67 -20.30 0.28
C GLN A 181 -0.70 -20.57 1.43
N ASP A 182 -0.62 -21.84 1.85
CA ASP A 182 0.37 -22.28 2.84
C ASP A 182 1.77 -22.28 2.19
N GLY A 183 2.66 -21.43 2.69
CA GLY A 183 4.06 -21.34 2.25
C GLY A 183 5.05 -22.00 3.20
N GLY A 184 4.59 -22.84 4.14
CA GLY A 184 5.42 -23.40 5.20
C GLY A 184 5.61 -22.40 6.34
N ASP A 185 6.80 -21.84 6.49
CA ASP A 185 7.09 -20.93 7.61
C ASP A 185 6.34 -19.60 7.55
N ALA A 186 5.90 -19.17 6.36
CA ALA A 186 5.21 -17.90 6.13
C ALA A 186 4.11 -18.05 5.06
N PRO A 187 3.06 -17.19 5.07
CA PRO A 187 2.01 -17.23 4.07
C PRO A 187 2.54 -16.86 2.69
N LYS A 188 1.98 -17.51 1.66
CA LYS A 188 2.22 -17.19 0.25
C LYS A 188 0.99 -16.48 -0.32
N PHE A 189 1.15 -15.24 -0.72
CA PHE A 189 0.08 -14.45 -1.34
C PHE A 189 0.13 -14.64 -2.84
N VAL A 190 -0.98 -15.08 -3.44
CA VAL A 190 -1.10 -15.32 -4.88
C VAL A 190 -2.21 -14.43 -5.43
N VAL A 191 -1.93 -13.75 -6.54
CA VAL A 191 -2.90 -12.93 -7.27
C VAL A 191 -2.93 -13.39 -8.71
N THR A 192 -4.11 -13.83 -9.15
CA THR A 192 -4.34 -14.40 -10.48
C THR A 192 -5.36 -13.54 -11.23
N PRO A 193 -4.97 -12.89 -12.34
CA PRO A 193 -5.92 -12.21 -13.21
C PRO A 193 -6.77 -13.22 -13.99
N GLU A 194 -8.07 -12.95 -14.13
CA GLU A 194 -9.02 -13.82 -14.83
C GLU A 194 -8.71 -13.97 -16.33
N ASP A 195 -8.25 -12.91 -16.97
CA ASP A 195 -7.98 -12.85 -18.41
C ASP A 195 -6.62 -13.43 -18.83
N CYS A 196 -5.69 -13.59 -17.89
CA CYS A 196 -4.39 -14.21 -18.14
C CYS A 196 -3.88 -15.01 -16.94
N PRO A 197 -4.50 -16.17 -16.63
CA PRO A 197 -4.16 -16.97 -15.45
C PRO A 197 -2.68 -17.38 -15.37
N ASP A 198 -2.01 -17.54 -16.51
CA ASP A 198 -0.59 -17.88 -16.60
C ASP A 198 0.34 -16.80 -16.01
N LYS A 199 -0.15 -15.56 -15.87
CA LYS A 199 0.57 -14.44 -15.28
C LYS A 199 0.27 -14.25 -13.79
N ALA A 200 -0.14 -15.31 -13.09
CA ALA A 200 -0.31 -15.29 -11.66
C ALA A 200 1.00 -14.90 -10.94
N ILE A 201 0.90 -14.00 -9.98
CA ILE A 201 2.06 -13.56 -9.18
C ILE A 201 1.93 -14.12 -7.78
N SER A 202 3.01 -14.77 -7.32
CA SER A 202 3.14 -15.18 -5.93
C SER A 202 4.24 -14.41 -5.21
N ALA A 203 3.95 -13.95 -4.00
CA ALA A 203 4.92 -13.25 -3.15
C ALA A 203 4.72 -13.57 -1.66
N ILE A 204 5.74 -13.25 -0.85
CA ILE A 204 5.69 -13.37 0.62
C ILE A 204 4.99 -12.19 1.32
N SER A 205 4.58 -11.17 0.56
CA SER A 205 3.84 -10.02 1.08
C SER A 205 2.69 -9.64 0.15
N LEU A 206 1.61 -9.10 0.72
CA LEU A 206 0.44 -8.65 -0.06
C LEU A 206 0.83 -7.58 -1.10
N THR A 207 1.63 -6.59 -0.67
CA THR A 207 2.13 -5.53 -1.56
C THR A 207 3.00 -6.12 -2.66
N GLY A 208 3.83 -7.12 -2.35
CA GLY A 208 4.66 -7.81 -3.33
C GLY A 208 3.82 -8.49 -4.41
N ALA A 209 2.72 -9.14 -4.03
CA ALA A 209 1.85 -9.83 -4.98
C ALA A 209 1.09 -8.85 -5.89
N TRP A 210 0.64 -7.71 -5.36
CA TRP A 210 -0.12 -6.73 -6.12
C TRP A 210 0.72 -5.72 -6.91
N SER A 211 1.92 -5.38 -6.43
CA SER A 211 2.74 -4.30 -7.02
C SER A 211 3.05 -4.44 -8.51
N PRO A 212 3.29 -5.63 -9.08
CA PRO A 212 3.65 -5.72 -10.50
C PRO A 212 2.49 -5.41 -11.43
N PHE A 213 1.24 -5.64 -10.99
CA PHE A 213 0.03 -5.28 -11.76
C PHE A 213 -0.12 -3.75 -11.91
N PHE A 214 0.38 -2.96 -10.96
CA PHE A 214 0.38 -1.49 -11.07
C PHE A 214 1.53 -0.95 -11.93
N LYS A 215 2.66 -1.66 -11.94
CA LYS A 215 3.89 -1.19 -12.61
C LYS A 215 3.95 -1.58 -14.09
N GLY A 216 3.06 -2.45 -14.56
CA GLY A 216 3.09 -2.96 -15.93
C GLY A 216 4.34 -3.78 -16.25
N THR A 217 5.08 -4.25 -15.23
CA THR A 217 6.34 -4.99 -15.39
C THR A 217 6.05 -6.48 -15.62
N PHE A 218 5.34 -6.79 -16.70
CA PHE A 218 5.33 -8.14 -17.25
C PHE A 218 6.23 -8.10 -18.48
N SER A 219 7.52 -8.33 -18.29
CA SER A 219 8.44 -8.47 -19.42
C SER A 219 7.95 -9.67 -20.24
N SER A 220 7.51 -9.41 -21.47
CA SER A 220 7.22 -10.44 -22.46
C SER A 220 8.52 -11.17 -22.80
N SER A 221 8.84 -12.24 -22.07
CA SER A 221 9.80 -13.23 -22.54
C SER A 221 9.08 -14.12 -23.56
N THR A 222 9.01 -13.62 -24.79
CA THR A 222 8.68 -14.42 -25.97
C THR A 222 9.97 -15.10 -26.43
N THR A 223 10.01 -16.43 -26.35
CA THR A 223 10.92 -17.28 -27.13
C THR A 223 10.08 -18.37 -27.78
#